data_AF-A0A0U1KKS7-F1
#
_entry.id   AF-A0A0U1KKS7-F1
#
_cell.length_a   1.000
_cell.length_b   1.000
_cell.length_c   1.000
_cell.angle_alpha   90.00
_cell.angle_beta   90.00
_cell.angle_gamma   90.00
#
_symmetry.space_group_name_H-M   'P 1'
#
loop_
_entity.id
_entity.type
_entity.pdbx_description
1 polymer ?
#
loop_
_entity_poly.entity_id
_entity_poly.type
_entity_poly.pdbx_seq_one_letter_code
_entity_poly.pdbx_strand_id
1 'polypeptide(L)' 'MRYEMISTEIDTELNKRIIKVHDHQENFTYIYYEDEIENISILGLKIFIKERIDPINIGVYDVPNL' A
#
# COMPACT_ATOMS: atom_id res chain seq x y z
N MET A 1 -12.16 -10.37 4.57
CA MET A 1 -11.82 -9.40 3.52
C MET A 1 -10.65 -9.98 2.73
N ARG A 2 -10.56 -9.79 1.40
CA ARG A 2 -9.45 -10.35 0.60
C ARG A 2 -8.13 -9.62 0.84
N TYR A 3 -8.19 -8.29 0.87
CA TYR A 3 -7.01 -7.44 1.01
C TYR A 3 -6.91 -6.85 2.41
N GLU A 4 -5.70 -6.75 2.94
CA GLU A 4 -5.35 -6.15 4.22
C GLU A 4 -4.21 -5.16 4.01
N MET A 5 -4.37 -3.92 4.50
CA MET A 5 -3.28 -2.94 4.52
C MET A 5 -2.35 -3.29 5.67
N ILE A 6 -1.09 -3.63 5.36
CA ILE A 6 -0.12 -4.05 6.38
C ILE A 6 0.59 -2.83 6.96
N SER A 7 1.21 -2.04 6.09
CA SER A 7 1.94 -0.84 6.49
C SER A 7 2.25 0.05 5.30
N THR A 8 2.64 1.28 5.62
CA THR A 8 3.29 2.22 4.71
C THR A 8 4.62 2.66 5.30
N GLU A 9 5.57 3.01 4.44
CA GLU A 9 6.88 3.54 4.84
C GLU A 9 7.34 4.56 3.82
N ILE A 10 8.11 5.56 4.25
CA ILE A 10 8.75 6.50 3.34
C ILE A 10 10.13 5.95 2.99
N ASP A 11 10.33 5.64 1.72
CA ASP A 11 11.66 5.45 1.16
C ASP A 11 12.37 6.80 1.14
N THR A 12 13.36 6.97 2.02
CA THR A 12 14.10 8.23 2.16
C THR A 12 15.08 8.48 1.01
N GLU A 13 15.48 7.45 0.27
CA GLU A 13 16.39 7.60 -0.88
C GLU A 13 15.64 8.12 -2.10
N LEU A 14 14.43 7.61 -2.33
CA LEU A 14 13.58 7.99 -3.45
C LEU A 14 12.58 9.09 -3.12
N ASN A 15 12.42 9.41 -1.82
CA ASN A 15 11.37 10.28 -1.30
C ASN A 15 9.98 9.88 -1.80
N LYS A 16 9.70 8.57 -1.74
CA LYS A 16 8.44 7.96 -2.18
C LYS A 16 7.82 7.12 -1.09
N ARG A 17 6.49 7.05 -1.08
CA ARG A 17 5.76 6.18 -0.17
C ARG A 17 5.68 4.75 -0.72
N ILE A 18 6.13 3.78 0.07
CA ILE A 18 5.93 2.35 -0.14
C ILE A 18 4.64 1.93 0.57
N ILE A 19 3.85 1.10 -0.11
CA ILE A 19 2.56 0.59 0.35
C ILE A 19 2.59 -0.93 0.33
N LYS A 20 2.35 -1.57 1.48
CA LYS A 20 2.36 -3.03 1.65
C LYS A 20 0.94 -3.53 1.88
N VAL A 21 0.45 -4.38 0.98
CA VAL A 21 -0.90 -4.97 1.06
C VAL A 21 -0.81 -6.49 0.97
N HIS A 22 -1.45 -7.18 1.91
CA HIS A 22 -1.54 -8.63 1.89
C HIS A 22 -2.84 -9.08 1.20
N ASP A 23 -2.73 -10.05 0.29
CA ASP A 23 -3.86 -10.76 -0.31
C ASP A 23 -4.02 -12.13 0.35
N HIS A 24 -5.04 -12.29 1.18
CA HIS A 24 -5.33 -13.54 1.89
C HIS A 24 -5.74 -14.69 0.98
N GLN A 25 -6.24 -14.41 -0.22
CA GLN A 25 -6.65 -15.45 -1.17
C GLN A 25 -5.44 -16.10 -1.83
N GLU A 26 -4.43 -15.29 -2.15
CA GLU A 26 -3.19 -15.76 -2.80
C GLU A 26 -2.07 -16.03 -1.79
N ASN A 27 -2.26 -15.64 -0.53
CA ASN A 27 -1.27 -15.68 0.53
C ASN A 27 0.04 -14.98 0.11
N PHE A 28 -0.09 -13.79 -0.48
CA PHE A 28 1.00 -13.02 -1.05
C PHE A 28 0.94 -11.56 -0.59
N THR A 29 2.09 -10.94 -0.38
CA THR A 29 2.19 -9.53 -0.01
C THR A 29 2.70 -8.72 -1.19
N TYR A 30 1.83 -7.84 -1.69
CA TYR A 30 2.14 -6.87 -2.71
C TYR A 30 2.85 -5.66 -2.09
N ILE A 31 3.86 -5.16 -2.79
CA ILE A 31 4.62 -3.96 -2.43
C ILE A 31 4.58 -3.04 -3.66
N TYR A 32 4.10 -1.82 -3.46
CA TYR A 32 4.04 -0.79 -4.52
C TYR A 32 4.57 0.53 -4.01
N TYR A 33 5.20 1.29 -4.89
CA TYR A 33 5.35 2.73 -4.69
C TYR A 33 4.05 3.46 -5.02
N GLU A 34 3.86 4.64 -4.43
CA GLU A 34 2.65 5.44 -4.62
C GLU A 34 2.34 5.78 -6.09
N ASP A 35 3.38 5.95 -6.92
CA ASP A 35 3.24 6.25 -8.35
C ASP A 35 2.91 5.01 -9.20
N GLU A 36 3.08 3.81 -8.66
CA GLU A 36 2.76 2.55 -9.33
C GLU A 36 1.28 2.15 -9.18
N ILE A 37 0.54 2.77 -8.24
CA ILE A 37 -0.86 2.42 -7.94
C ILE A 37 -1.74 2.51 -9.20
N GLU A 38 -1.49 3.49 -10.08
CA GLU A 38 -2.27 3.64 -11.31
C GLU A 38 -2.05 2.50 -12.31
N ASN A 39 -0.91 1.81 -12.23
CA ASN A 39 -0.52 0.74 -13.14
C ASN A 39 -0.91 -0.66 -12.62
N ILE A 40 -1.52 -0.77 -11.44
CA ILE A 40 -1.96 -2.05 -10.88
C ILE A 40 -3.04 -2.68 -11.78
N SER A 41 -2.75 -3.87 -12.32
CA SER A 41 -3.66 -4.62 -13.20
C SER A 41 -4.79 -5.33 -12.45
N ILE A 42 -4.59 -5.61 -11.16
CA ILE A 42 -5.58 -6.27 -10.30
C ILE A 42 -6.59 -5.21 -9.81
N LEU A 43 -7.73 -5.11 -10.49
CA LEU A 43 -8.74 -4.07 -10.23
C LEU A 43 -9.18 -3.99 -8.76
N GLY A 44 -9.39 -5.14 -8.11
CA GLY A 44 -9.81 -5.19 -6.71
C GLY A 44 -8.76 -4.60 -5.76
N LEU A 45 -7.47 -4.90 -6.00
CA LEU A 45 -6.35 -4.37 -5.23
C LEU A 45 -6.19 -2.86 -5.46
N LYS A 46 -6.30 -2.42 -6.72
CA LYS A 46 -6.24 -1.00 -7.08
C LYS A 46 -7.33 -0.18 -6.37
N ILE A 47 -8.58 -0.66 -6.39
CA ILE A 47 -9.69 0.01 -5.69
C ILE A 47 -9.44 0.03 -4.19
N PHE A 48 -9.03 -1.11 -3.61
CA PHE A 48 -8.76 -1.22 -2.17
C PHE A 48 -7.74 -0.18 -1.68
N ILE A 49 -6.65 0.02 -2.43
CA ILE A 49 -5.63 1.02 -2.11
C ILE A 49 -6.18 2.44 -2.28
N LYS A 50 -6.88 2.71 -3.39
CA LYS A 50 -7.44 4.05 -3.68
C LYS A 50 -8.45 4.52 -2.64
N GLU A 51 -9.29 3.63 -2.13
CA GLU A 51 -10.23 3.95 -1.03
C GLU A 51 -9.53 4.34 0.28
N ARG A 52 -8.23 4.06 0.40
CA ARG A 52 -7.41 4.33 1.59
C ARG A 52 -6.36 5.41 1.35
N ILE A 53 -6.41 6.10 0.21
CA ILE A 53 -5.37 7.07 -0.17
C ILE A 53 -5.23 8.20 0.87
N ASP A 54 -6.33 8.71 1.41
CA ASP A 54 -6.31 9.77 2.42
C ASP A 54 -5.64 9.28 3.73
N PRO A 55 -6.07 8.15 4.34
CA PRO A 55 -5.35 7.54 5.46
C PRO A 55 -3.87 7.24 5.20
N ILE A 56 -3.52 6.76 4.01
CA ILE A 56 -2.13 6.49 3.59
C ILE A 56 -1.32 7.79 3.60
N ASN A 57 -1.85 8.87 3.02
CA ASN A 57 -1.15 10.15 2.90
C ASN A 57 -0.90 10.82 4.25
N ILE A 58 -1.83 10.68 5.21
CA ILE A 58 -1.66 11.23 6.57
C ILE A 58 -0.87 10.29 7.50
N GLY A 59 -0.42 9.13 7.01
CA GLY A 59 0.45 8.22 7.75
C GLY A 59 -0.25 7.31 8.76
N VAL A 60 -1.55 7.00 8.60
CA VAL A 60 -2.28 6.07 9.51
C VAL A 60 -1.63 4.69 9.55
N TYR A 61 -1.03 4.26 8.45
CA TYR A 61 -0.40 2.94 8.31
C TYR A 61 1.13 2.99 8.45
N ASP A 62 1.69 4.15 8.83
CA ASP A 62 3.13 4.29 8.95
C ASP A 62 3.66 3.42 10.06
N VAL A 63 4.64 2.58 9.72
CA VAL A 63 5.40 1.84 10.73
C VAL A 63 6.17 2.86 11.59
N PRO A 64 6.07 2.79 12.93
CA PRO A 64 6.87 3.62 13.79
C PRO A 64 8.35 3.39 13.48
N ASN A 65 9.10 4.45 13.19
CA ASN A 65 10.56 4.38 13.15
C ASN A 65 11.04 4.03 14.56
N LEU A 66 11.48 2.78 14.76
CA LEU A 66 12.15 2.30 15.97
C LEU A 66 13.61 2.74 15.98
#